data_AF-A0A7L4RLA2-F1
#
_entry.id   AF-A0A7L4RLA2-F1
#
_cell.length_a   1.000
_cell.length_b   1.000
_cell.length_c   1.000
_cell.angle_alpha   90.00
_cell.angle_beta   90.00
_cell.angle_gamma   90.00
#
_symmetry.space_group_name_H-M   'P 1'
#
loop_
_entity.id
_entity.type
_entity.pdbx_description
1 polymer ?
#
loop_
_entity_poly.entity_id
_entity_poly.type
_entity_poly.pdbx_seq_one_letter_code
_entity_poly.pdbx_strand_id
1 'polypeptide(L)'
;MAQGDAIREIINTRLDELNPTTRSILEHSQDETVRKAYAKLLELGLTGEKIASQAQLLGRDPEMLQRNADALKKLGLTDEKIATNAALLGRDPETLQRNADALKKLGLTGEKITSRAELLGRDPETLQRNYECLRRFFSKDEITANAQLLGISKNTLLGSVQFLSALGVDYHKLPFACGTKVGTKRKKIAVLLREKYNYDANLNENERRELAEKAREFVRARPYILKMGEKAIKKTYC
;
A
#
# COMPACT_ATOMS: atom_id res chain seq x y z
N MET A 1 -13.41 25.41 -31.62
CA MET A 1 -13.96 25.03 -30.30
C MET A 1 -13.06 25.61 -29.24
N ALA A 2 -13.60 26.39 -28.31
CA ALA A 2 -12.80 26.95 -27.22
C ALA A 2 -12.41 25.81 -26.26
N GLN A 3 -11.19 25.86 -25.72
CA GLN A 3 -10.65 24.81 -24.84
C GLN A 3 -11.55 24.52 -23.62
N GLY A 4 -12.36 25.51 -23.20
CA GLY A 4 -13.36 25.36 -22.14
C GLY A 4 -14.59 24.48 -22.49
N ASP A 5 -14.96 24.38 -23.77
CA ASP A 5 -16.12 23.58 -24.20
C ASP A 5 -15.81 22.07 -24.12
N ALA A 6 -14.60 21.68 -24.54
CA ALA A 6 -14.13 20.29 -24.46
C ALA A 6 -13.99 19.81 -23.01
N ILE A 7 -13.54 20.67 -22.09
CA ILE A 7 -13.43 20.34 -20.66
C ILE A 7 -14.81 20.12 -20.04
N ARG A 8 -15.79 20.97 -20.39
CA ARG A 8 -17.19 20.80 -19.94
C ARG A 8 -17.79 19.50 -20.46
N GLU A 9 -17.50 19.14 -21.72
CA GLU A 9 -17.97 17.89 -22.31
C GLU A 9 -17.40 16.64 -21.61
N ILE A 10 -16.09 16.63 -21.30
CA ILE A 10 -15.43 15.54 -20.54
C ILE A 10 -15.99 15.40 -19.14
N ILE A 11 -16.22 16.52 -18.44
CA ILE A 11 -16.83 16.51 -17.10
C ILE A 11 -18.26 15.98 -17.20
N ASN A 12 -19.04 16.48 -18.15
CA ASN A 12 -20.46 16.12 -18.28
C ASN A 12 -20.66 14.65 -18.68
N THR A 13 -19.80 14.08 -19.52
CA THR A 13 -19.86 12.66 -19.91
C THR A 13 -19.47 11.70 -18.79
N ARG A 14 -18.80 12.18 -17.73
CA ARG A 14 -18.37 11.37 -16.57
C ARG A 14 -18.98 11.82 -15.24
N LEU A 15 -19.93 12.75 -15.25
CA LEU A 15 -20.63 13.24 -14.06
C LEU A 15 -21.25 12.09 -13.26
N ASP A 16 -21.79 11.07 -13.95
CA ASP A 16 -22.44 9.90 -13.34
C ASP A 16 -21.48 8.92 -12.67
N GLU A 17 -20.19 8.97 -13.02
CA GLU A 17 -19.12 8.16 -12.41
C GLU A 17 -18.48 8.87 -11.21
N LEU A 18 -18.85 10.14 -10.96
CA LEU A 18 -18.36 10.90 -9.82
C LEU A 18 -19.03 10.44 -8.53
N ASN A 19 -18.23 10.32 -7.47
CA ASN A 19 -18.83 10.25 -6.15
C ASN A 19 -19.47 11.61 -5.78
N PRO A 20 -20.46 11.62 -4.87
CA PRO A 20 -21.20 12.84 -4.53
C PRO A 20 -20.32 13.99 -4.07
N THR A 21 -19.20 13.69 -3.38
CA THR A 21 -18.24 14.69 -2.90
C THR A 21 -17.50 15.38 -4.04
N THR A 22 -17.02 14.63 -5.03
CA THR A 22 -16.28 15.18 -6.18
C THR A 22 -17.21 15.95 -7.10
N ARG A 23 -18.42 15.43 -7.29
CA ARG A 23 -19.47 16.12 -8.03
C ARG A 23 -19.79 17.46 -7.38
N SER A 24 -20.01 17.49 -6.07
CA SER A 24 -20.26 18.73 -5.32
C SER A 24 -19.10 19.72 -5.46
N ILE A 25 -17.84 19.27 -5.35
CA ILE A 25 -16.66 20.13 -5.55
C ILE A 25 -16.65 20.75 -6.95
N LEU A 26 -16.92 19.97 -8.00
CA LEU A 26 -16.87 20.46 -9.38
C LEU A 26 -18.06 21.35 -9.76
N GLU A 27 -19.26 21.02 -9.29
CA GLU A 27 -20.48 21.79 -9.52
C GLU A 27 -20.43 23.16 -8.85
N HIS A 28 -19.87 23.23 -7.64
CA HIS A 28 -19.78 24.48 -6.87
C HIS A 28 -18.47 25.24 -7.12
N SER A 29 -17.49 24.62 -7.80
CA SER A 29 -16.26 25.31 -8.20
C SER A 29 -16.49 26.18 -9.43
N GLN A 30 -16.45 27.50 -9.21
CA GLN A 30 -16.26 28.53 -10.23
C GLN A 30 -14.81 28.55 -10.75
N ASP A 31 -13.88 27.83 -10.10
CA ASP A 31 -12.47 27.80 -10.45
C ASP A 31 -12.23 26.85 -11.64
N GLU A 32 -11.88 27.45 -12.78
CA GLU A 32 -11.52 26.75 -14.01
C GLU A 32 -10.29 25.85 -13.84
N THR A 33 -9.39 26.20 -12.90
CA THR A 33 -8.18 25.44 -12.59
C THR A 33 -8.52 24.06 -12.02
N VAL A 34 -9.49 24.00 -11.11
CA VAL A 34 -9.98 22.74 -10.52
C VAL A 34 -10.58 21.82 -11.57
N ARG A 35 -11.36 22.38 -12.51
CA ARG A 35 -11.98 21.64 -13.62
C ARG A 35 -10.92 21.12 -14.61
N LYS A 36 -9.93 21.95 -14.95
CA LYS A 36 -8.81 21.54 -15.80
C LYS A 36 -7.96 20.45 -15.14
N ALA A 37 -7.70 20.58 -13.84
CA ALA A 37 -6.96 19.57 -13.07
C ALA A 37 -7.71 18.24 -13.06
N TYR A 38 -9.03 18.27 -12.82
CA TYR A 38 -9.87 17.10 -12.88
C TYR A 38 -9.82 16.40 -14.25
N ALA A 39 -10.02 17.15 -15.35
CA ALA A 39 -9.92 16.61 -16.70
C ALA A 39 -8.55 16.00 -16.99
N LYS A 40 -7.46 16.69 -16.60
CA LYS A 40 -6.10 16.18 -16.74
C LYS A 40 -5.88 14.89 -15.95
N LEU A 41 -6.41 14.78 -14.74
CA LEU A 41 -6.30 13.55 -13.94
C LEU A 41 -7.05 12.38 -14.60
N LEU A 42 -8.21 12.63 -15.23
CA LEU A 42 -8.91 11.62 -16.02
C LEU A 42 -8.11 11.18 -17.25
N GLU A 43 -7.47 12.12 -17.97
CA GLU A 43 -6.58 11.83 -19.10
C GLU A 43 -5.39 10.95 -18.67
N LEU A 44 -4.87 11.16 -17.46
CA LEU A 44 -3.81 10.35 -16.85
C LEU A 44 -4.29 8.99 -16.33
N GLY A 45 -5.55 8.62 -16.61
CA GLY A 45 -6.11 7.29 -16.33
C GLY A 45 -6.63 7.10 -14.90
N LEU A 46 -6.78 8.17 -14.11
CA LEU A 46 -7.41 8.06 -12.80
C LEU A 46 -8.94 7.95 -12.96
N THR A 47 -9.57 7.15 -12.09
CA THR A 47 -11.03 7.10 -11.97
C THR A 47 -11.54 8.25 -11.08
N GLY A 48 -12.81 8.61 -11.22
CA GLY A 48 -13.44 9.61 -10.34
C GLY A 48 -13.29 9.29 -8.86
N GLU A 49 -13.46 8.01 -8.47
CA GLU A 49 -13.23 7.54 -7.09
C GLU A 49 -11.77 7.76 -6.64
N LYS A 50 -10.79 7.44 -7.50
CA LYS A 50 -9.38 7.63 -7.18
C LYS A 50 -9.05 9.11 -7.00
N ILE A 51 -9.57 9.97 -7.88
CA ILE A 51 -9.41 11.43 -7.80
C ILE A 51 -10.02 11.95 -6.49
N ALA A 52 -11.21 11.48 -6.12
CA ALA A 52 -11.84 11.86 -4.85
C ALA A 52 -10.97 11.52 -3.64
N SER A 53 -10.36 10.32 -3.64
CA SER A 53 -9.42 9.90 -2.58
C SER A 53 -8.11 10.70 -2.57
N GLN A 54 -7.85 11.48 -3.63
CA GLN A 54 -6.66 12.31 -3.83
C GLN A 54 -7.06 13.76 -4.13
N ALA A 55 -8.11 14.26 -3.47
CA ALA A 55 -8.70 15.58 -3.74
C ALA A 55 -7.66 16.73 -3.70
N GLN A 56 -6.55 16.58 -2.97
CA GLN A 56 -5.46 17.57 -2.97
C GLN A 56 -4.81 17.78 -4.34
N LEU A 57 -4.96 16.86 -5.29
CA LEU A 57 -4.47 17.01 -6.66
C LEU A 57 -5.33 17.97 -7.49
N LEU A 58 -6.58 18.22 -7.09
CA LEU A 58 -7.48 19.13 -7.78
C LEU A 58 -7.08 20.61 -7.65
N GLY A 59 -6.29 20.94 -6.62
CA GLY A 59 -5.69 22.27 -6.48
C GLY A 59 -4.35 22.43 -7.21
N ARG A 60 -3.94 21.47 -8.06
CA ARG A 60 -2.68 21.53 -8.80
C ARG A 60 -2.89 22.02 -10.21
N ASP A 61 -1.90 22.74 -10.72
CA ASP A 61 -1.83 23.15 -12.12
C ASP A 61 -1.83 21.89 -13.02
N PRO A 62 -2.74 21.80 -14.01
CA PRO A 62 -2.76 20.73 -15.01
C PRO A 62 -1.42 20.52 -15.73
N GLU A 63 -0.66 21.58 -16.03
CA GLU A 63 0.65 21.45 -16.67
C GLU A 63 1.66 20.81 -15.73
N MET A 64 1.62 21.16 -14.43
CA MET A 64 2.45 20.53 -13.41
C MET A 64 2.11 19.04 -13.28
N LEU A 65 0.82 18.67 -13.27
CA LEU A 65 0.39 17.27 -13.23
C LEU A 65 0.93 16.47 -14.43
N GLN A 66 0.89 17.05 -15.64
CA GLN A 66 1.46 16.42 -16.84
C GLN A 66 2.98 16.27 -16.73
N ARG A 67 3.71 17.32 -16.34
CA ARG A 67 5.17 17.27 -16.16
C ARG A 67 5.58 16.20 -15.14
N ASN A 68 4.83 16.07 -14.04
CA ASN A 68 5.09 15.07 -13.02
C ASN A 68 4.79 13.65 -13.54
N ALA A 69 3.72 13.46 -14.32
CA ALA A 69 3.45 12.19 -14.99
C ALA A 69 4.59 11.80 -15.95
N ASP A 70 5.07 12.74 -16.77
CA ASP A 70 6.17 12.50 -17.70
C ASP A 70 7.48 12.15 -16.97
N ALA A 71 7.75 12.80 -15.82
CA ALA A 71 8.88 12.46 -14.97
C ALA A 71 8.77 11.03 -14.41
N LEU A 72 7.58 10.62 -13.95
CA LEU A 72 7.33 9.25 -13.49
C LEU A 72 7.49 8.22 -14.62
N LYS A 73 7.08 8.57 -15.85
CA LYS A 73 7.32 7.74 -17.05
C LYS A 73 8.81 7.59 -17.36
N LYS A 74 9.59 8.66 -17.23
CA LYS A 74 11.06 8.62 -17.36
C LYS A 74 11.73 7.73 -16.31
N LEU A 75 11.13 7.60 -15.12
CA LEU A 75 11.53 6.64 -14.09
C LEU A 75 11.07 5.19 -14.38
N GLY A 76 10.32 4.96 -15.45
CA GLY A 76 9.88 3.64 -15.92
C GLY A 76 8.51 3.21 -15.41
N LEU A 77 7.69 4.12 -14.85
CA LEU A 77 6.32 3.79 -14.47
C LEU A 77 5.40 3.79 -15.70
N THR A 78 4.50 2.81 -15.77
CA THR A 78 3.39 2.80 -16.73
C THR A 78 2.24 3.69 -16.25
N ASP A 79 1.31 4.03 -17.15
CA ASP A 79 0.12 4.81 -16.81
C ASP A 79 -0.70 4.16 -15.69
N GLU A 80 -0.84 2.83 -15.71
CA GLU A 80 -1.57 2.09 -14.67
C GLU A 80 -0.88 2.20 -13.30
N LYS A 81 0.46 2.19 -13.28
CA LYS A 81 1.24 2.36 -12.05
C LYS A 81 1.15 3.77 -11.50
N ILE A 82 1.13 4.77 -12.38
CA ILE A 82 0.92 6.17 -12.01
C ILE A 82 -0.50 6.34 -11.43
N ALA A 83 -1.54 5.85 -12.10
CA ALA A 83 -2.92 5.94 -11.63
C ALA A 83 -3.10 5.24 -10.26
N THR A 84 -2.51 4.06 -10.08
CA THR A 84 -2.51 3.34 -8.79
C THR A 84 -1.83 4.16 -7.69
N ASN A 85 -0.74 4.86 -8.02
CA ASN A 85 0.08 5.67 -7.12
C ASN A 85 -0.12 7.17 -7.33
N ALA A 86 -1.36 7.61 -7.60
CA ALA A 86 -1.71 8.98 -7.96
C ALA A 86 -1.12 10.07 -7.05
N ALA A 87 -0.88 9.79 -5.77
CA ALA A 87 -0.24 10.72 -4.84
C ALA A 87 1.16 11.19 -5.31
N LEU A 88 1.85 10.41 -6.15
CA LEU A 88 3.13 10.78 -6.75
C LEU A 88 3.00 11.95 -7.74
N LEU A 89 1.83 12.14 -8.37
CA LEU A 89 1.57 13.28 -9.27
C LEU A 89 1.64 14.63 -8.54
N GLY A 90 1.47 14.64 -7.22
CA GLY A 90 1.63 15.84 -6.40
C GLY A 90 3.07 16.11 -5.94
N ARG A 91 4.04 15.29 -6.35
CA ARG A 91 5.45 15.41 -5.94
C ARG A 91 6.26 16.09 -7.02
N ASP A 92 7.20 16.91 -6.57
CA ASP A 92 8.18 17.55 -7.43
C ASP A 92 9.07 16.50 -8.16
N PRO A 93 9.34 16.66 -9.47
CA PRO A 93 10.14 15.72 -10.25
C PRO A 93 11.57 15.50 -9.72
N GLU A 94 12.24 16.55 -9.25
CA GLU A 94 13.60 16.43 -8.69
C GLU A 94 13.57 15.63 -7.39
N THR A 95 12.53 15.83 -6.58
CA THR A 95 12.30 15.02 -5.38
C THR A 95 12.10 13.55 -5.72
N LEU A 96 11.30 13.22 -6.75
CA LEU A 96 11.08 11.85 -7.20
C LEU A 96 12.37 11.20 -7.70
N GLN A 97 13.17 11.95 -8.47
CA GLN A 97 14.47 11.49 -8.96
C GLN A 97 15.45 11.22 -7.81
N ARG A 98 15.56 12.15 -6.86
CA ARG A 98 16.39 11.99 -5.65
C ARG A 98 15.98 10.76 -4.85
N ASN A 99 14.68 10.51 -4.72
CA ASN A 99 14.17 9.33 -4.01
C ASN A 99 14.48 8.03 -4.78
N ALA A 100 14.35 8.03 -6.11
CA ALA A 100 14.75 6.90 -6.95
C ALA A 100 16.24 6.59 -6.79
N ASP A 101 17.11 7.62 -6.78
CA ASP A 101 18.55 7.42 -6.63
C ASP A 101 18.93 6.96 -5.21
N ALA A 102 18.21 7.42 -4.18
CA ALA A 102 18.35 6.87 -2.83
C ALA A 102 17.98 5.38 -2.79
N LEU A 103 16.88 4.96 -3.42
CA LEU A 103 16.49 3.55 -3.51
C LEU A 103 17.53 2.70 -4.27
N LYS A 104 18.12 3.25 -5.34
CA LYS A 104 19.24 2.59 -6.05
C LYS A 104 20.47 2.42 -5.16
N LYS A 105 20.82 3.42 -4.33
CA LYS A 105 21.91 3.31 -3.34
C LYS A 105 21.67 2.22 -2.31
N LEU A 106 20.41 1.95 -1.97
CA LEU A 106 20.00 0.82 -1.12
C LEU A 106 20.07 -0.54 -1.84
N GLY A 107 20.35 -0.56 -3.15
CA GLY A 107 20.53 -1.77 -3.95
C GLY A 107 19.29 -2.21 -4.72
N LEU A 108 18.25 -1.38 -4.85
CA LEU A 108 17.10 -1.70 -5.69
C LEU A 108 17.41 -1.43 -7.17
N THR A 109 16.98 -2.33 -8.04
CA THR A 109 17.00 -2.12 -9.50
C THR A 109 15.87 -1.18 -9.92
N GLY A 110 15.97 -0.59 -11.12
CA GLY A 110 14.90 0.23 -11.68
C GLY A 110 13.56 -0.51 -11.72
N GLU A 111 13.57 -1.77 -12.18
CA GLU A 111 12.37 -2.63 -12.18
C GLU A 111 11.78 -2.86 -10.78
N LYS A 112 12.64 -3.01 -9.76
CA LYS A 112 12.17 -3.17 -8.38
C LYS A 112 11.55 -1.87 -7.84
N ILE A 113 12.08 -0.72 -8.24
CA ILE A 113 11.53 0.59 -7.89
C ILE A 113 10.18 0.81 -8.57
N THR A 114 10.05 0.50 -9.86
CA THR A 114 8.77 0.67 -10.60
C THR A 114 7.69 -0.30 -10.10
N SER A 115 8.06 -1.53 -9.74
CA SER A 115 7.13 -2.48 -9.10
C SER A 115 6.72 -2.07 -7.68
N ARG A 116 7.51 -1.23 -7.01
CA ARG A 116 7.29 -0.65 -5.68
C ARG A 116 7.23 0.87 -5.71
N ALA A 117 6.48 1.41 -6.67
CA ALA A 117 6.36 2.86 -6.90
C ALA A 117 5.95 3.66 -5.66
N GLU A 118 5.25 3.05 -4.69
CA GLU A 118 4.90 3.68 -3.42
C GLU A 118 6.13 4.14 -2.61
N LEU A 119 7.30 3.54 -2.84
CA LEU A 119 8.56 3.93 -2.19
C LEU A 119 9.11 5.25 -2.74
N LEU A 120 8.80 5.63 -3.97
CA LEU A 120 9.20 6.92 -4.54
C LEU A 120 8.59 8.11 -3.79
N GLY A 121 7.45 7.89 -3.14
CA GLY A 121 6.79 8.91 -2.32
C GLY A 121 7.33 9.02 -0.90
N ARG A 122 8.31 8.18 -0.52
CA ARG A 122 8.90 8.15 0.82
C ARG A 122 10.11 9.06 0.92
N ASP A 123 10.25 9.67 2.08
CA ASP A 123 11.42 10.44 2.43
C ASP A 123 12.68 9.54 2.47
N PRO A 124 13.80 9.94 1.82
CA PRO A 124 15.03 9.15 1.78
C PRO A 124 15.62 8.83 3.15
N GLU A 125 15.58 9.76 4.12
CA GLU A 125 16.10 9.49 5.46
C GLU A 125 15.25 8.44 6.17
N THR A 126 13.93 8.48 5.98
CA THR A 126 13.01 7.47 6.49
C THR A 126 13.31 6.10 5.89
N LEU A 127 13.54 6.01 4.58
CA LEU A 127 13.92 4.77 3.90
C LEU A 127 15.26 4.23 4.43
N GLN A 128 16.25 5.11 4.62
CA GLN A 128 17.56 4.75 5.16
C GLN A 128 17.45 4.20 6.59
N ARG A 129 16.72 4.88 7.49
CA ARG A 129 16.48 4.41 8.87
C ARG A 129 15.75 3.08 8.90
N ASN A 130 14.77 2.87 8.01
CA ASN A 130 14.06 1.60 7.89
C ASN A 130 15.01 0.50 7.39
N TYR A 131 15.86 0.79 6.39
CA TYR A 131 16.88 -0.13 5.88
C TYR A 131 17.86 -0.56 6.99
N GLU A 132 18.38 0.39 7.78
CA GLU A 132 19.26 0.10 8.92
C GLU A 132 18.57 -0.77 9.97
N CYS A 133 17.28 -0.52 10.23
CA CYS A 133 16.51 -1.37 11.14
C CYS A 133 16.33 -2.79 10.57
N LEU A 134 16.07 -2.92 9.27
CA LEU A 134 15.89 -4.21 8.60
C LEU A 134 17.18 -5.02 8.58
N ARG A 135 18.34 -4.38 8.43
CA ARG A 135 19.67 -5.01 8.43
C ARG A 135 19.99 -5.78 9.72
N ARG A 136 19.24 -5.54 10.81
CA ARG A 136 19.34 -6.31 12.06
C ARG A 136 18.70 -7.69 11.97
N PHE A 137 17.83 -7.92 10.99
CA PHE A 137 17.01 -9.13 10.85
C PHE A 137 17.12 -9.78 9.48
N PHE A 138 17.55 -9.05 8.45
CA PHE A 138 17.62 -9.53 7.08
C PHE A 138 18.95 -9.15 6.46
N SER A 139 19.46 -10.03 5.60
CA SER A 139 20.57 -9.73 4.69
C SER A 139 20.17 -8.64 3.69
N LYS A 140 21.18 -8.05 3.02
CA LYS A 140 20.93 -7.04 1.99
C LYS A 140 20.06 -7.63 0.87
N ASP A 141 20.35 -8.85 0.44
CA ASP A 141 19.66 -9.51 -0.66
C ASP A 141 18.20 -9.85 -0.31
N GLU A 142 17.94 -10.25 0.94
CA GLU A 142 16.57 -10.45 1.42
C GLU A 142 15.77 -9.13 1.42
N ILE A 143 16.40 -8.02 1.81
CA ILE A 143 15.75 -6.70 1.82
C ILE A 143 15.45 -6.23 0.40
N THR A 144 16.40 -6.34 -0.53
CA THR A 144 16.20 -5.90 -1.93
C THR A 144 15.19 -6.81 -2.64
N ALA A 145 15.21 -8.12 -2.39
CA ALA A 145 14.19 -9.04 -2.87
C ALA A 145 12.79 -8.71 -2.32
N ASN A 146 12.72 -8.19 -1.09
CA ASN A 146 11.49 -7.84 -0.37
C ASN A 146 11.35 -6.33 -0.13
N ALA A 147 11.60 -5.53 -1.17
CA ALA A 147 11.60 -4.06 -1.11
C ALA A 147 10.38 -3.43 -0.42
N GLN A 148 9.21 -4.08 -0.38
CA GLN A 148 8.06 -3.62 0.40
C GLN A 148 8.36 -3.39 1.89
N LEU A 149 9.37 -4.09 2.44
CA LEU A 149 9.81 -3.95 3.82
C LEU A 149 10.35 -2.55 4.13
N LEU A 150 10.93 -1.87 3.14
CA LEU A 150 11.44 -0.50 3.29
C LEU A 150 10.34 0.51 3.64
N GLY A 151 9.09 0.22 3.28
CA GLY A 151 7.93 1.03 3.62
C GLY A 151 7.34 0.76 5.01
N ILE A 152 7.86 -0.23 5.74
CA ILE A 152 7.30 -0.67 7.03
C ILE A 152 7.92 0.10 8.17
N SER A 153 7.09 0.58 9.10
CA SER A 153 7.59 1.27 10.28
C SER A 153 8.36 0.33 11.21
N LYS A 154 9.41 0.85 11.85
CA LYS A 154 10.22 0.16 12.86
C LYS A 154 9.37 -0.62 13.88
N ASN A 155 8.35 0.01 14.45
CA ASN A 155 7.48 -0.63 15.45
C ASN A 155 6.70 -1.83 14.89
N THR A 156 6.23 -1.74 13.65
CA THR A 156 5.51 -2.84 12.98
C THR A 156 6.44 -4.00 12.69
N LEU A 157 7.65 -3.71 12.21
CA LEU A 157 8.69 -4.70 11.93
C LEU A 157 9.09 -5.44 13.22
N LEU A 158 9.50 -4.70 14.26
CA LEU A 158 9.96 -5.27 15.53
C LEU A 158 8.88 -6.13 16.18
N GLY A 159 7.66 -5.60 16.30
CA GLY A 159 6.56 -6.36 16.88
C GLY A 159 6.23 -7.61 16.08
N SER A 160 6.33 -7.54 14.74
CA SER A 160 6.09 -8.71 13.89
C SER A 160 7.18 -9.76 14.01
N VAL A 161 8.45 -9.37 13.99
CA VAL A 161 9.57 -10.29 14.18
C VAL A 161 9.47 -10.99 15.53
N GLN A 162 9.29 -10.22 16.62
CA GLN A 162 9.10 -10.79 17.96
C GLN A 162 7.93 -11.77 18.03
N PHE A 163 6.79 -11.39 17.45
CA PHE A 163 5.59 -12.23 17.43
C PHE A 163 5.80 -13.53 16.64
N LEU A 164 6.41 -13.45 15.45
CA LEU A 164 6.66 -14.63 14.60
C LEU A 164 7.68 -15.56 15.26
N SER A 165 8.77 -15.01 15.82
CA SER A 165 9.75 -15.78 16.60
C SER A 165 9.10 -16.47 17.80
N ALA A 166 8.23 -15.78 18.56
CA ALA A 166 7.52 -16.37 19.70
C ALA A 166 6.55 -17.50 19.29
N LEU A 167 6.04 -17.48 18.05
CA LEU A 167 5.26 -18.58 17.49
C LEU A 167 6.12 -19.75 16.97
N GLY A 168 7.45 -19.58 16.90
CA GLY A 168 8.35 -20.52 16.25
C GLY A 168 8.23 -20.50 14.72
N VAL A 169 7.75 -19.39 14.14
CA VAL A 169 7.64 -19.22 12.70
C VAL A 169 8.90 -18.55 12.18
N ASP A 170 9.57 -19.22 11.24
CA ASP A 170 10.70 -18.64 10.49
C ASP A 170 10.21 -17.50 9.59
N TYR A 171 10.49 -16.27 10.01
CA TYR A 171 10.05 -15.07 9.31
C TYR A 171 10.90 -14.75 8.07
N HIS A 172 12.08 -15.36 7.89
CA HIS A 172 12.88 -15.21 6.67
C HIS A 172 12.18 -15.85 5.46
N LYS A 173 11.45 -16.95 5.70
CA LYS A 173 10.62 -17.60 4.68
C LYS A 173 9.30 -16.87 4.40
N LEU A 174 8.94 -15.89 5.23
CA LEU A 174 7.70 -15.13 5.12
C LEU A 174 7.88 -13.62 5.31
N PRO A 175 8.73 -12.95 4.51
CA PRO A 175 9.03 -11.53 4.72
C PRO A 175 7.78 -10.64 4.67
N PHE A 176 6.76 -11.02 3.88
CA PHE A 176 5.49 -10.30 3.84
C PHE A 176 4.78 -10.26 5.20
N ALA A 177 4.95 -11.27 6.05
CA ALA A 177 4.31 -11.33 7.37
C ALA A 177 4.88 -10.25 8.29
N CYS A 178 6.16 -9.89 8.11
CA CYS A 178 6.81 -8.80 8.85
C CYS A 178 6.23 -7.41 8.53
N GLY A 179 5.57 -7.25 7.38
CA GLY A 179 4.92 -6.01 6.98
C GLY A 179 3.51 -5.79 7.53
N THR A 180 2.94 -6.74 8.26
CA THR A 180 1.56 -6.62 8.80
C THR A 180 1.55 -6.37 10.29
N LYS A 181 0.52 -5.71 10.84
CA LYS A 181 0.42 -5.51 12.30
C LYS A 181 0.23 -6.84 13.05
N VAL A 182 0.77 -6.95 14.25
CA VAL A 182 0.57 -8.13 15.13
C VAL A 182 -0.90 -8.39 15.40
N GLY A 183 -1.71 -7.35 15.60
CA GLY A 183 -3.16 -7.47 15.78
C GLY A 183 -3.85 -8.19 14.63
N THR A 184 -3.43 -7.94 13.38
CA THR A 184 -3.97 -8.63 12.20
C THR A 184 -3.64 -10.12 12.22
N LYS A 185 -2.43 -10.50 12.66
CA LYS A 185 -2.04 -11.91 12.81
C LYS A 185 -2.84 -12.60 13.92
N ARG A 186 -3.02 -11.93 15.05
CA ARG A 186 -3.83 -12.43 16.18
C ARG A 186 -5.29 -12.66 15.78
N LYS A 187 -5.89 -11.77 14.98
CA LYS A 187 -7.24 -11.98 14.45
C LYS A 187 -7.36 -13.26 13.62
N LYS A 188 -6.37 -13.55 12.77
CA LYS A 188 -6.32 -14.80 11.98
C LYS A 188 -6.23 -16.05 12.87
N ILE A 189 -5.42 -16.00 13.92
CA ILE A 189 -5.36 -17.09 14.92
C ILE A 189 -6.69 -17.21 15.68
N ALA A 190 -7.32 -16.10 16.03
CA ALA A 190 -8.62 -16.11 16.70
C ALA A 190 -9.72 -16.72 15.82
N VAL A 191 -9.66 -16.55 14.50
CA VAL A 191 -10.54 -17.26 13.56
C VAL A 191 -10.31 -18.77 13.64
N LEU A 192 -9.06 -19.26 13.63
CA LEU A 192 -8.79 -20.69 13.83
C LEU A 192 -9.34 -21.20 15.17
N LEU A 193 -9.09 -20.46 16.25
CA LEU A 193 -9.56 -20.84 17.58
C LEU A 193 -11.08 -21.01 17.61
N ARG A 194 -11.83 -20.01 17.13
CA ARG A 194 -13.30 -20.06 17.16
C ARG A 194 -13.87 -21.11 16.21
N GLU A 195 -13.39 -21.13 14.97
CA GLU A 195 -14.08 -21.84 13.89
C GLU A 195 -13.55 -23.26 13.69
N LYS A 196 -12.26 -23.49 13.92
CA LYS A 196 -11.64 -24.81 13.76
C LYS A 196 -11.63 -25.62 15.05
N TYR A 197 -11.38 -24.94 16.16
CA TYR A 197 -11.18 -25.57 17.46
C TYR A 197 -12.34 -25.36 18.43
N ASN A 198 -13.44 -24.73 17.98
CA ASN A 198 -14.63 -24.45 18.79
C ASN A 198 -14.29 -23.78 20.13
N TYR A 199 -13.35 -22.84 20.11
CA TYR A 199 -12.96 -22.09 21.30
C TYR A 199 -14.15 -21.26 21.80
N ASP A 200 -14.67 -21.63 22.97
CA ASP A 200 -15.84 -21.01 23.61
C ASP A 200 -15.49 -20.43 25.00
N ALA A 201 -16.29 -19.48 25.46
CA ALA A 201 -16.19 -18.84 26.77
C ALA A 201 -16.39 -19.82 27.93
N ASN A 202 -17.09 -20.92 27.73
CA ASN A 202 -17.36 -21.91 28.79
C ASN A 202 -16.17 -22.85 29.08
N LEU A 203 -15.11 -22.82 28.26
CA LEU A 203 -13.92 -23.65 28.46
C LEU A 203 -13.16 -23.24 29.73
N ASN A 204 -12.62 -24.22 30.44
CA ASN A 204 -11.74 -23.98 31.58
C ASN A 204 -10.33 -23.53 31.12
N GLU A 205 -9.49 -23.08 32.05
CA GLU A 205 -8.17 -22.52 31.73
C GLU A 205 -7.25 -23.52 31.01
N ASN A 206 -7.27 -24.79 31.40
CA ASN A 206 -6.43 -25.83 30.81
C ASN A 206 -6.86 -26.11 29.37
N GLU A 207 -8.16 -26.24 29.11
CA GLU A 207 -8.72 -26.42 27.77
C GLU A 207 -8.37 -25.23 26.86
N ARG A 208 -8.53 -24.00 27.38
CA ARG A 208 -8.16 -22.78 26.63
C ARG A 208 -6.68 -22.78 26.26
N ARG A 209 -5.81 -23.18 27.19
CA ARG A 209 -4.36 -23.26 26.96
C ARG A 209 -4.01 -24.33 25.93
N GLU A 210 -4.65 -25.49 25.99
CA GLU A 210 -4.46 -26.58 25.03
C GLU A 210 -4.88 -26.16 23.61
N LEU A 211 -6.07 -25.58 23.46
CA LEU A 211 -6.55 -25.11 22.15
C LEU A 211 -5.69 -23.96 21.61
N ALA A 212 -5.23 -23.06 22.48
CA ALA A 212 -4.28 -22.02 22.11
C ALA A 212 -3.00 -22.62 21.53
N GLU A 213 -2.45 -23.66 22.14
CA GLU A 213 -1.25 -24.30 21.63
C GLU A 213 -1.48 -25.08 20.34
N LYS A 214 -2.62 -25.79 20.21
CA LYS A 214 -3.03 -26.42 18.94
C LYS A 214 -3.13 -25.40 17.81
N ALA A 215 -3.66 -24.21 18.09
CA ALA A 215 -3.72 -23.13 17.09
C ALA A 215 -2.33 -22.60 16.72
N ARG A 216 -1.42 -22.44 17.70
CA ARG A 216 -0.03 -22.02 17.43
C ARG A 216 0.73 -23.06 16.63
N GLU A 217 0.61 -24.32 16.98
CA GLU A 217 1.21 -25.44 16.24
C GLU A 217 0.70 -25.47 14.80
N PHE A 218 -0.61 -25.29 14.60
CA PHE A 218 -1.19 -25.22 13.27
C PHE A 218 -0.60 -24.07 12.44
N VAL A 219 -0.45 -22.87 13.03
CA VAL A 219 0.17 -21.74 12.34
C VAL A 219 1.66 -21.99 12.08
N ARG A 220 2.38 -22.61 13.03
CA ARG A 220 3.79 -22.97 12.85
C ARG A 220 3.98 -23.93 11.68
N ALA A 221 3.11 -24.92 11.55
CA ALA A 221 3.11 -25.89 10.46
C ALA A 221 2.64 -25.28 9.13
N ARG A 222 1.75 -24.28 9.15
CA ARG A 222 1.14 -23.67 7.95
C ARG A 222 1.20 -22.14 8.01
N PRO A 223 2.39 -21.53 8.04
CA PRO A 223 2.51 -20.12 8.38
C PRO A 223 2.05 -19.18 7.25
N TYR A 224 1.87 -19.72 6.02
CA TYR A 224 1.25 -18.99 4.91
C TYR A 224 -0.20 -18.56 5.19
N ILE A 225 -0.88 -19.18 6.18
CA ILE A 225 -2.19 -18.72 6.64
C ILE A 225 -2.17 -17.25 7.08
N LEU A 226 -1.02 -16.75 7.54
CA LEU A 226 -0.85 -15.36 7.93
C LEU A 226 -0.89 -14.39 6.73
N LYS A 227 -0.84 -14.88 5.49
CA LYS A 227 -1.09 -14.08 4.28
C LYS A 227 -2.57 -13.99 3.91
N MET A 228 -3.35 -15.00 4.28
CA MET A 228 -4.75 -15.15 3.84
C MET A 228 -5.69 -14.17 4.51
N GLY A 229 -6.78 -13.81 3.84
CA GLY A 229 -7.90 -13.08 4.45
C GLY A 229 -8.70 -13.98 5.39
N GLU A 230 -9.35 -13.41 6.41
CA GLU A 230 -10.11 -14.17 7.42
C GLU A 230 -11.18 -15.08 6.79
N LYS A 231 -11.93 -14.58 5.80
CA LYS A 231 -12.92 -15.39 5.05
C LYS A 231 -12.29 -16.59 4.32
N ALA A 232 -11.10 -16.41 3.76
CA ALA A 232 -10.38 -17.48 3.07
C ALA A 232 -9.88 -18.53 4.06
N ILE A 233 -9.43 -18.12 5.24
CA ILE A 233 -9.02 -19.03 6.32
C ILE A 233 -10.19 -19.92 6.72
N LYS A 234 -11.37 -19.33 6.94
CA LYS A 234 -12.59 -20.08 7.26
C LYS A 234 -12.86 -21.12 6.19
N LYS A 235 -13.04 -20.69 4.94
CA LYS A 235 -13.36 -21.57 3.80
C LYS A 235 -12.36 -22.72 3.60
N THR A 236 -11.07 -22.49 3.83
CA THR A 236 -10.03 -23.48 3.52
C THR A 236 -9.72 -24.43 4.68
N TYR A 237 -9.89 -24.01 5.93
CA TYR A 237 -9.35 -24.75 7.08
C TYR A 237 -10.33 -25.03 8.22
N CYS A 238 -11.54 -24.46 8.17
CA CYS A 238 -12.59 -24.60 9.18
C CYS A 238 -13.83 -25.19 8.50
#